data_AF-A0A971WJ16-F1
#
_entry.id   AF-A0A971WJ16-F1
#
_cell.length_a   1.000
_cell.length_b   1.000
_cell.length_c   1.000
_cell.angle_alpha   90.00
_cell.angle_beta   90.00
_cell.angle_gamma   90.00
#
_symmetry.space_group_name_H-M   'P 1'
#
loop_
_entity.id
_entity.type
_entity.pdbx_description
1 polymer ?
#
loop_
_entity_poly.entity_id
_entity_poly.type
_entity_poly.pdbx_seq_one_letter_code
_entity_poly.pdbx_strand_id
1 'polypeptide(L)'
;MKRRFRCPSCGKVFTEPDVVCGWRRRSTQRFREYLGEEALHQTVRRVAQKEGVGESGDRRCVTEEVGRRLEVRKRADTPKFIGVDEFSVRKNYLYHTLSYCHLQFKRGGNNGGDRRKRAKEVRGVWG
;
A
#
# COMPACT_ATOMS: atom_id res chain seq x y z
N MET A 1 7.94 32.09 2.17
CA MET A 1 6.47 32.10 1.94
C MET A 1 6.23 32.11 0.43
N LYS A 2 5.32 31.27 -0.11
CA LYS A 2 4.98 31.30 -1.54
C LYS A 2 3.95 32.38 -1.83
N ARG A 3 4.10 33.11 -2.95
CA ARG A 3 3.14 34.16 -3.33
C ARG A 3 1.81 33.55 -3.78
N ARG A 4 0.71 34.19 -3.39
CA ARG A 4 -0.65 33.85 -3.83
C ARG A 4 -1.11 34.91 -4.83
N PHE A 5 -1.58 34.46 -5.97
CA PHE A 5 -2.11 35.30 -7.05
C PHE A 5 -3.62 35.09 -7.16
N ARG A 6 -4.34 36.13 -7.60
CA ARG A 6 -5.77 36.07 -7.91
C ARG A 6 -5.96 36.45 -9.37
N CYS A 7 -6.63 35.59 -10.15
CA CYS A 7 -6.94 35.91 -11.54
C CYS A 7 -7.95 37.09 -11.60
N PRO A 8 -7.66 38.18 -12.33
CA PRO A 8 -8.59 39.32 -12.43
C PRO A 8 -9.88 38.97 -13.16
N SER A 9 -9.84 38.06 -14.15
CA SER A 9 -10.99 37.72 -14.99
C SER A 9 -11.93 36.68 -14.34
N CYS A 10 -11.38 35.66 -13.66
CA CYS A 10 -12.18 34.56 -13.10
C CYS A 10 -12.14 34.43 -11.58
N GLY A 11 -11.39 35.30 -10.88
CA GLY A 11 -11.29 35.31 -9.42
C GLY A 11 -10.54 34.13 -8.77
N LYS A 12 -10.12 33.12 -9.55
CA LYS A 12 -9.42 31.94 -9.03
C LYS A 12 -8.09 32.34 -8.37
N VAL A 13 -7.85 31.80 -7.17
CA VAL A 13 -6.59 31.96 -6.43
C VAL A 13 -5.65 30.82 -6.78
N PHE A 14 -4.43 31.14 -7.17
CA PHE A 14 -3.37 30.17 -7.41
C PHE A 14 -2.10 30.57 -6.66
N THR A 15 -1.26 29.57 -6.37
CA THR A 15 0.04 29.78 -5.72
C THR A 15 1.11 29.73 -6.79
N GLU A 16 2.18 30.49 -6.60
CA GLU A 16 3.39 30.39 -7.40
C GLU A 16 3.81 28.92 -7.61
N PRO A 17 4.04 28.50 -8.87
CA PRO A 17 4.51 27.15 -9.15
C PRO A 17 5.90 26.96 -8.55
N ASP A 18 6.11 25.84 -7.88
CA ASP A 18 7.37 25.49 -7.23
C ASP A 18 7.71 24.05 -7.61
N VAL A 19 8.80 23.90 -8.36
CA VAL A 19 9.30 22.60 -8.86
C VAL A 19 9.78 21.69 -7.72
N VAL A 20 10.22 22.26 -6.59
CA VAL A 20 10.79 21.50 -5.47
C VAL A 20 9.68 20.89 -4.61
N CYS A 21 8.66 21.67 -4.29
CA CYS A 21 7.54 21.16 -3.48
C CYS A 21 6.47 20.48 -4.33
N GLY A 22 6.27 20.95 -5.56
CA GLY A 22 5.15 20.60 -6.41
C GLY A 22 3.88 21.42 -6.12
N TRP A 23 2.84 21.13 -6.90
CA TRP A 23 1.58 21.85 -6.87
C TRP A 23 0.87 21.76 -5.52
N ARG A 24 0.50 22.91 -4.94
CA ARG A 24 -0.25 23.02 -3.66
C ARG A 24 0.41 22.29 -2.48
N ARG A 25 1.72 22.10 -2.50
CA ARG A 25 2.49 21.50 -1.41
C ARG A 25 3.43 22.51 -0.76
N ARG A 26 3.73 22.27 0.52
CA ARG A 26 4.66 23.05 1.34
C ARG A 26 5.94 22.29 1.70
N SER A 27 5.98 20.98 1.45
CA SER A 27 7.15 20.12 1.65
C SER A 27 7.80 19.79 0.31
N THR A 28 9.09 19.48 0.31
CA THR A 28 9.80 19.00 -0.88
C THR A 28 9.40 17.57 -1.20
N GLN A 29 9.56 17.15 -2.47
CA GLN A 29 9.34 15.76 -2.85
C GLN A 29 10.26 14.80 -2.09
N ARG A 30 11.56 15.10 -2.03
CA ARG A 30 12.57 14.30 -1.32
C ARG A 30 12.22 14.07 0.15
N PHE A 31 11.70 15.10 0.83
CA PHE A 31 11.32 14.97 2.23
C PHE A 31 10.10 14.06 2.42
N ARG A 32 9.13 14.09 1.51
CA ARG A 32 7.97 13.18 1.56
C ARG A 32 8.36 11.72 1.31
N GLU A 33 9.30 11.49 0.40
CA GLU A 33 9.84 10.16 0.12
C GLU A 33 10.53 9.62 1.36
N TYR A 34 11.44 10.39 1.97
CA TYR A 34 12.09 10.02 3.23
C TYR A 34 11.09 9.69 4.34
N LEU A 35 10.08 10.54 4.58
CA LEU A 35 9.04 10.26 5.59
C LEU A 35 8.30 8.96 5.29
N GLY A 36 7.92 8.75 4.02
CA GLY A 36 7.24 7.54 3.58
C GLY A 36 8.08 6.29 3.82
N GLU A 37 9.37 6.32 3.52
CA GLU A 37 10.29 5.20 3.71
C GLU A 37 10.55 4.92 5.20
N GLU A 38 10.86 5.95 5.98
CA GLU A 38 11.15 5.84 7.41
C GLU A 38 9.94 5.26 8.18
N ALA A 39 8.72 5.67 7.83
CA ALA A 39 7.49 5.20 8.45
C ALA A 39 7.08 3.77 8.03
N LEU A 40 7.82 3.10 7.14
CA LEU A 40 7.67 1.66 6.91
C LEU A 40 8.40 0.82 7.97
N HIS A 41 9.41 1.39 8.63
CA HIS A 41 10.26 0.69 9.59
C HIS A 41 9.90 1.00 11.05
N GLN A 42 9.07 2.03 11.29
CA GLN A 42 8.60 2.41 12.62
C GLN A 42 7.21 3.05 12.56
N THR A 43 6.60 3.34 13.71
CA THR A 43 5.24 3.90 13.74
C THR A 43 5.22 5.35 13.21
N VAL A 44 4.16 5.68 12.45
CA VAL A 44 3.87 7.04 11.96
C VAL A 44 4.00 8.09 13.07
N ARG A 45 3.47 7.79 14.27
CA ARG A 45 3.55 8.70 15.42
C ARG A 45 5.00 9.01 15.81
N ARG A 46 5.88 8.01 15.81
CA ARG A 46 7.30 8.18 16.16
C ARG A 46 8.03 9.00 15.10
N VAL A 47 7.80 8.74 13.81
CA VAL A 47 8.36 9.55 12.71
C VAL A 47 7.89 10.99 12.80
N ALA A 48 6.58 11.19 12.97
CA ALA A 48 5.96 12.50 13.08
C ALA A 48 6.57 13.33 14.22
N GLN A 49 6.79 12.71 15.39
CA GLN A 49 7.43 13.36 16.53
C GLN A 49 8.91 13.66 16.28
N LYS A 50 9.67 12.72 15.71
CA LYS A 50 11.09 12.88 15.38
C LYS A 50 11.32 14.05 14.41
N GLU A 51 10.48 14.16 13.38
CA GLU A 51 10.65 15.10 12.28
C GLU A 51 9.82 16.39 12.45
N GLY A 52 9.08 16.53 13.56
CA GLY A 52 8.27 17.71 13.87
C GLY A 52 7.10 17.93 12.89
N VAL A 53 6.57 16.87 12.29
CA VAL A 53 5.46 16.93 11.32
C VAL A 53 4.15 16.43 11.93
N GLY A 54 3.02 16.87 11.38
CA GLY A 54 1.72 16.34 11.79
C GLY A 54 1.50 14.91 11.28
N GLU A 55 0.95 14.03 12.12
CA GLU A 55 0.70 12.62 11.77
C GLU A 55 -0.09 12.44 10.46
N SER A 56 -1.07 13.31 10.19
CA SER A 56 -1.86 13.25 8.95
C SER A 56 -1.00 13.49 7.70
N GLY A 57 0.03 14.33 7.82
CA GLY A 57 0.98 14.58 6.74
C GLY A 57 1.88 13.37 6.51
N ASP A 58 2.33 12.75 7.59
CA ASP A 58 3.17 11.55 7.55
C ASP A 58 2.42 10.34 6.96
N ARG A 59 1.20 10.06 7.43
CA ARG A 59 0.33 9.00 6.85
C ARG A 59 0.15 9.15 5.35
N ARG A 60 -0.03 10.39 4.88
CA ARG A 60 -0.16 10.67 3.46
C ARG A 60 1.12 10.33 2.68
N CYS A 61 2.29 10.61 3.26
CA CYS A 61 3.57 10.24 2.66
C CYS A 61 3.73 8.72 2.57
N VAL A 62 3.33 7.98 3.60
CA VAL A 62 3.30 6.50 3.57
C VAL A 62 2.42 5.97 2.45
N THR A 63 1.19 6.48 2.32
CA THR A 63 0.27 6.05 1.25
C THR A 63 0.87 6.33 -0.14
N GLU A 64 1.50 7.48 -0.33
CA GLU A 64 2.14 7.85 -1.59
C GLU A 64 3.34 6.93 -1.91
N GLU A 65 4.17 6.60 -0.91
CA GLU A 65 5.32 5.70 -1.07
C GLU A 65 4.91 4.24 -1.33
N VAL A 66 3.93 3.72 -0.58
CA VAL A 66 3.36 2.39 -0.81
C VAL A 66 2.74 2.31 -2.21
N GLY A 67 1.99 3.34 -2.62
CA GLY A 67 1.42 3.43 -3.96
C GLY A 67 2.49 3.31 -5.05
N ARG A 68 3.60 4.07 -4.91
CA ARG A 68 4.74 4.02 -5.83
C ARG A 68 5.35 2.61 -5.91
N ARG A 69 5.60 1.97 -4.76
CA ARG A 69 6.18 0.61 -4.70
C ARG A 69 5.26 -0.44 -5.33
N LEU A 70 3.94 -0.30 -5.18
CA LEU A 70 2.95 -1.19 -5.77
C LEU A 70 2.79 -0.96 -7.28
N GLU A 71 2.85 0.28 -7.75
CA GLU A 71 2.82 0.58 -9.18
C GLU A 71 4.00 -0.02 -9.94
N VAL A 72 5.20 0.03 -9.36
CA VAL A 72 6.40 -0.63 -9.91
C VAL A 72 6.20 -2.16 -10.01
N ARG A 73 5.39 -2.75 -9.13
CA ARG A 73 5.11 -4.20 -9.07
C ARG A 73 3.92 -4.64 -9.94
N LYS A 74 3.29 -3.77 -10.73
CA LYS A 74 2.14 -4.11 -11.58
C LYS A 74 2.44 -5.07 -12.74
N ARG A 75 3.63 -5.68 -12.81
CA ARG A 75 3.91 -6.82 -13.68
C ARG A 75 4.08 -8.08 -12.85
N ALA A 76 3.10 -8.98 -12.95
CA ALA A 76 3.34 -10.42 -12.87
C ALA A 76 2.14 -11.12 -13.51
N ASP A 77 2.43 -12.05 -14.42
CA ASP A 77 1.49 -13.07 -14.83
C ASP A 77 0.80 -13.69 -13.61
N THR A 78 -0.47 -14.08 -13.74
CA THR A 78 -1.20 -14.69 -12.62
C THR A 78 -0.43 -15.94 -12.14
N PRO A 79 -0.01 -16.00 -10.87
CA PRO A 79 0.77 -17.11 -10.38
C PRO A 79 -0.07 -18.39 -10.38
N LYS A 80 0.55 -19.52 -10.79
CA LYS A 80 -0.11 -20.84 -10.79
C LYS A 80 -0.44 -21.33 -9.38
N PHE A 81 0.33 -20.87 -8.39
CA PHE A 81 0.23 -21.27 -6.99
C PHE A 81 0.16 -20.02 -6.11
N ILE A 82 -0.74 -20.03 -5.12
CA ILE A 82 -0.80 -19.01 -4.07
C ILE A 82 -0.77 -19.70 -2.70
N GLY A 83 0.19 -19.30 -1.86
CA GLY A 83 0.21 -19.63 -0.45
C GLY A 83 -0.49 -18.52 0.32
N VAL A 84 -1.48 -18.88 1.14
CA VAL A 84 -2.16 -17.94 2.03
C VAL A 84 -1.74 -18.28 3.46
N ASP A 85 -1.25 -17.26 4.17
CA ASP A 85 -0.92 -17.34 5.59
C ASP A 85 -1.81 -16.37 6.38
N GLU A 86 -2.25 -16.78 7.55
CA GLU A 86 -3.13 -15.99 8.42
C GLU A 86 -2.33 -15.46 9.61
N PHE A 87 -2.33 -14.13 9.79
CA PHE A 87 -1.76 -13.50 10.98
C PHE A 87 -2.77 -12.54 11.63
N SER A 88 -2.85 -12.58 12.96
CA SER A 88 -3.79 -11.77 13.76
C SER A 88 -3.03 -10.82 14.70
N VAL A 89 -3.27 -9.51 14.58
CA VAL A 89 -2.57 -8.47 15.37
C VAL A 89 -3.26 -8.16 16.70
N ARG A 90 -4.57 -8.42 16.81
CA ARG A 90 -5.40 -8.00 17.97
C ARG A 90 -5.59 -9.07 19.05
N LYS A 91 -5.26 -10.32 18.77
CA LYS A 91 -5.37 -11.41 19.72
C LYS A 91 -4.05 -12.14 19.69
N ASN A 92 -3.48 -12.38 20.87
CA ASN A 92 -2.17 -12.96 21.13
C ASN A 92 -2.07 -14.46 20.72
N TYR A 93 -2.76 -14.85 19.65
CA TYR A 93 -2.79 -16.20 19.10
C TYR A 93 -2.17 -16.18 17.71
N LEU A 94 -1.03 -16.84 17.59
CA LEU A 94 -0.41 -17.18 16.32
C LEU A 94 -1.00 -18.52 15.88
N TYR A 95 -1.81 -18.51 14.83
CA TYR A 95 -2.22 -19.73 14.14
C TYR A 95 -1.50 -19.76 12.80
N HIS A 96 -0.49 -20.61 12.66
CA HIS A 96 0.11 -20.87 11.35
C HIS A 96 -0.74 -21.91 10.63
N THR A 97 -1.62 -21.46 9.73
CA THR A 97 -2.35 -22.35 8.82
C THR A 97 -1.84 -22.12 7.41
N LEU A 98 -0.98 -23.02 6.93
CA LEU A 98 -0.52 -23.02 5.54
C LEU A 98 -1.55 -23.72 4.66
N SER A 99 -2.29 -22.94 3.85
CA SER A 99 -3.13 -23.50 2.79
C SER A 99 -2.50 -23.22 1.43
N TYR A 100 -2.33 -24.28 0.62
CA TYR A 100 -1.89 -24.15 -0.77
C TYR A 100 -3.11 -24.24 -1.69
N CYS A 101 -3.29 -23.26 -2.56
CA CYS A 101 -4.31 -23.29 -3.61
C CYS A 101 -3.63 -23.35 -4.98
N HIS A 102 -3.96 -24.37 -5.77
CA HIS A 102 -3.61 -24.43 -7.18
C HIS A 102 -4.69 -23.74 -8.01
N LEU A 103 -4.35 -22.61 -8.63
CA LEU A 103 -5.26 -21.82 -9.46
C LEU A 103 -5.30 -22.42 -10.88
N GLN A 104 -6.12 -23.45 -11.07
CA GLN A 104 -6.44 -23.95 -12.40
C GLN A 104 -7.54 -23.08 -13.03
N PHE A 105 -7.15 -22.21 -13.95
CA PHE A 105 -8.09 -21.43 -14.76
C PHE A 105 -8.73 -22.35 -15.82
N LYS A 106 -9.90 -22.93 -15.54
CA LYS A 106 -10.70 -23.58 -16.59
C LYS A 106 -11.31 -22.49 -17.46
N ARG A 107 -10.80 -22.33 -18.69
CA ARG A 107 -11.54 -21.62 -19.76
C ARG A 107 -12.89 -22.32 -19.90
N GLY A 108 -13.96 -21.53 -19.76
CA GLY A 108 -15.33 -22.04 -19.64
C GLY A 108 -15.74 -22.90 -20.83
N GLY A 109 -15.94 -24.20 -20.56
CA GLY A 109 -16.86 -25.04 -21.29
C GLY A 109 -18.12 -25.17 -20.43
N ASN A 110 -19.24 -24.69 -20.97
CA ASN A 110 -20.56 -24.70 -20.36
C ASN A 110 -20.93 -26.15 -20.00
N ASN A 111 -20.91 -26.51 -18.71
CA ASN A 111 -21.63 -27.66 -18.16
C ASN A 111 -21.67 -27.55 -16.64
N GLY A 112 -22.89 -27.45 -16.11
CA GLY A 112 -23.17 -27.50 -14.68
C GLY A 112 -22.64 -28.81 -14.10
N GLY A 113 -21.77 -28.71 -13.09
CA GLY A 113 -21.17 -29.86 -12.46
C GLY A 113 -20.32 -29.44 -11.27
N ASP A 114 -20.92 -29.59 -10.08
CA ASP A 114 -20.32 -29.70 -8.75
C ASP A 114 -18.98 -28.96 -8.49
N ARG A 115 -19.08 -27.77 -7.89
CA ARG A 115 -17.95 -26.95 -7.44
C ARG A 115 -17.35 -27.51 -6.13
N ARG A 116 -16.75 -28.70 -6.17
CA ARG A 116 -15.97 -29.21 -5.03
C ARG A 116 -14.57 -28.58 -5.00
N LYS A 117 -14.42 -27.50 -4.23
CA LYS A 117 -13.11 -27.02 -3.76
C LYS A 117 -12.51 -28.12 -2.87
N ARG A 118 -11.56 -28.91 -3.37
CA ARG A 118 -10.78 -29.82 -2.51
C ARG A 118 -9.61 -29.05 -1.93
N ALA A 119 -9.77 -28.51 -0.72
CA ALA A 119 -8.63 -28.24 0.15
C ALA A 119 -8.08 -29.59 0.60
N LYS A 120 -6.82 -29.89 0.28
CA LYS A 120 -6.12 -31.04 0.86
C LYS A 120 -5.31 -30.51 2.04
N GLU A 121 -5.81 -30.76 3.24
CA GLU A 121 -5.06 -30.54 4.49
C GLU A 121 -3.99 -31.63 4.58
N VAL A 122 -2.71 -31.24 4.59
CA VAL A 122 -1.60 -32.15 4.85
C VAL A 122 -1.12 -31.85 6.26
N ARG A 123 -1.48 -32.70 7.23
CA ARG A 123 -0.91 -32.64 8.58
C ARG A 123 0.46 -33.27 8.55
N GLY A 124 1.52 -32.47 8.59
CA GLY A 124 2.87 -32.94 8.87
C GLY A 124 3.17 -32.80 10.36
N VAL A 125 3.56 -33.90 11.01
CA VAL A 125 4.24 -33.88 12.32
C VAL A 125 5.73 -33.72 12.02
N TRP A 126 6.35 -32.65 12.52
CA TRP A 126 7.80 -32.46 12.45
C TRP A 126 8.38 -32.88 13.80
N GLY A 127 9.27 -33.88 13.77
CA GLY A 127 9.99 -34.39 14.95
C GLY A 127 11.18 -33.51 15.32
#